data_AF-A0AAJ2H5C8-F1
#
_entry.id   AF-A0AAJ2H5C8-F1
#
_cell.length_a   1.000
_cell.length_b   1.000
_cell.length_c   1.000
_cell.angle_alpha   90.00
_cell.angle_beta   90.00
_cell.angle_gamma   90.00
#
_symmetry.space_group_name_H-M   'P 1'
#
loop_
_entity.id
_entity.type
_entity.pdbx_description
1 polymer ?
#
loop_
_entity_poly.entity_id
_entity_poly.type
_entity_poly.pdbx_seq_one_letter_code
_entity_poly.pdbx_strand_id
1 'polypeptide(L)'
;QSGGSFTERQRRQFAKQHFLSWLRLREWKQTHQQLTDMAAQLKLSFNRPSNIDQTGSYAHLHQALLTGLLSFIAHKTDEKNTYLAVRQQKARIFPASTLHKQQVPWL
;
A
#
# COMPACT_ATOMS: atom_id res chain seq x y z
N GLN A 1 -11.92 -13.34 -22.35
CA GLN A 1 -11.57 -14.60 -21.67
C GLN A 1 -12.14 -14.56 -20.27
N SER A 2 -12.88 -15.60 -19.92
CA SER A 2 -13.94 -15.59 -18.91
C SER A 2 -13.39 -15.82 -17.49
N GLY A 3 -13.09 -14.75 -16.77
CA GLY A 3 -12.81 -14.82 -15.32
C GLY A 3 -14.12 -14.93 -14.56
N GLY A 4 -14.54 -16.15 -14.20
CA GLY A 4 -15.74 -16.38 -13.41
C GLY A 4 -15.70 -15.54 -12.13
N SER A 5 -16.68 -14.63 -11.96
CA SER A 5 -16.82 -13.86 -10.73
C SER A 5 -16.99 -14.83 -9.57
N PHE A 6 -16.04 -14.85 -8.62
CA PHE A 6 -16.20 -15.59 -7.38
C PHE A 6 -17.53 -15.23 -6.71
N THR A 7 -18.27 -16.24 -6.26
CA THR A 7 -19.44 -16.05 -5.42
C THR A 7 -19.03 -15.50 -4.05
N GLU A 8 -19.96 -14.87 -3.34
CA GLU A 8 -19.71 -14.32 -2.00
C GLU A 8 -19.15 -15.38 -1.03
N ARG A 9 -19.69 -16.61 -1.11
CA ARG A 9 -19.21 -17.75 -0.33
C ARG A 9 -17.75 -18.10 -0.66
N GLN A 10 -17.38 -18.11 -1.95
CA GLN A 10 -16.01 -18.37 -2.38
C GLN A 10 -15.04 -17.27 -1.93
N ARG A 11 -15.44 -16.00 -2.00
CA ARG A 11 -14.61 -14.88 -1.51
C ARG A 11 -14.38 -14.93 -0.01
N ARG A 12 -15.42 -15.24 0.77
CA ARG A 12 -15.30 -15.44 2.22
C ARG A 12 -14.39 -16.62 2.56
N GLN A 13 -14.50 -17.72 1.81
CA GLN A 13 -13.64 -18.88 1.99
C GLN A 13 -12.18 -18.57 1.65
N PHE A 14 -11.93 -17.86 0.54
CA PHE A 14 -10.60 -17.37 0.17
C PHE A 14 -10.00 -16.48 1.26
N ALA A 15 -10.75 -15.50 1.75
CA ALA A 15 -10.29 -14.62 2.82
C ALA A 15 -9.89 -15.41 4.07
N LYS A 16 -10.70 -16.40 4.47
CA LYS A 16 -10.38 -17.30 5.60
C LYS A 16 -9.10 -18.11 5.35
N GLN A 17 -8.94 -18.67 4.15
CA GLN A 17 -7.75 -19.47 3.79
C GLN A 17 -6.46 -18.64 3.78
N HIS A 18 -6.55 -17.34 3.47
CA HIS A 18 -5.41 -16.43 3.43
C HIS A 18 -5.27 -15.55 4.68
N PHE A 19 -5.95 -15.90 5.78
CA PHE A 19 -5.92 -15.15 7.05
C PHE A 19 -6.31 -13.67 6.90
N LEU A 20 -7.17 -13.35 5.94
CA LEU A 20 -7.68 -12.01 5.67
C LEU A 20 -9.05 -11.82 6.33
N SER A 21 -9.30 -10.61 6.85
CA SER A 21 -10.64 -10.24 7.34
C SER A 21 -11.59 -9.97 6.18
N TRP A 22 -12.64 -10.80 6.04
CA TRP A 22 -13.65 -10.62 5.00
C TRP A 22 -14.35 -9.26 5.07
N LEU A 23 -14.66 -8.80 6.28
CA LEU A 23 -15.29 -7.49 6.48
C LEU A 23 -14.41 -6.35 5.97
N ARG A 24 -13.11 -6.37 6.30
CA ARG A 24 -12.15 -5.36 5.85
C ARG A 24 -11.98 -5.33 4.33
N LEU A 25 -11.99 -6.49 3.67
CA LEU A 25 -11.91 -6.56 2.21
C LEU A 25 -13.14 -5.93 1.53
N ARG A 26 -14.34 -6.12 2.10
CA ARG A 26 -15.56 -5.47 1.60
C ARG A 26 -15.52 -3.95 1.80
N GLU A 27 -15.13 -3.50 3.00
CA GLU A 27 -14.94 -2.08 3.31
C GLU A 27 -13.95 -1.45 2.33
N TRP A 28 -12.79 -2.08 2.13
CA TRP A 28 -11.77 -1.60 1.20
C TRP A 28 -12.30 -1.47 -0.23
N LYS A 29 -13.03 -2.49 -0.74
CA LYS A 29 -13.62 -2.44 -2.08
C LYS A 29 -14.59 -1.26 -2.22
N GLN A 30 -15.39 -1.01 -1.19
CA GLN A 30 -16.33 0.11 -1.18
C GLN A 30 -15.60 1.46 -1.17
N THR A 31 -14.63 1.65 -0.28
CA THR A 31 -13.83 2.88 -0.21
C THR A 31 -13.09 3.14 -1.52
N HIS A 32 -12.49 2.10 -2.12
CA HIS A 32 -11.84 2.20 -3.42
C HIS A 32 -12.80 2.65 -4.51
N GLN A 33 -14.02 2.08 -4.55
CA GLN A 33 -15.05 2.49 -5.53
C GLN A 33 -15.39 3.97 -5.36
N GLN A 34 -15.66 4.42 -4.13
CA GLN A 34 -15.97 5.81 -3.84
C GLN A 34 -14.85 6.77 -4.29
N LEU A 35 -13.59 6.44 -3.99
CA LEU A 35 -12.43 7.23 -4.44
C LEU A 35 -12.30 7.25 -5.96
N THR A 36 -12.56 6.12 -6.62
CA THR A 36 -12.51 6.01 -8.09
C THR A 36 -13.60 6.86 -8.74
N ASP A 37 -14.83 6.82 -8.20
CA ASP A 37 -15.95 7.60 -8.69
C ASP A 37 -15.68 9.11 -8.56
N MET A 38 -15.14 9.54 -7.42
CA MET A 38 -14.74 10.94 -7.21
C MET A 38 -13.63 11.38 -8.17
N ALA A 39 -12.60 10.54 -8.36
CA ALA A 39 -11.51 10.83 -9.31
C ALA A 39 -12.02 10.94 -10.75
N ALA A 40 -12.98 10.09 -11.15
CA ALA A 40 -13.63 10.16 -12.45
C ALA A 40 -14.47 11.44 -12.62
N GLN A 41 -15.20 11.86 -11.59
CA GLN A 41 -15.94 13.14 -11.59
C GLN A 41 -15.00 14.34 -11.77
N LEU A 42 -13.80 14.29 -11.17
CA LEU A 42 -12.74 15.28 -11.35
C LEU A 42 -12.00 15.17 -12.69
N LYS A 43 -12.40 14.23 -13.56
CA LYS A 43 -11.76 13.95 -14.86
C LYS A 43 -10.26 13.65 -14.75
N LEU A 44 -9.84 13.06 -13.64
CA LEU A 44 -8.44 12.65 -13.46
C LEU A 44 -8.13 11.46 -14.36
N SER A 45 -6.91 11.44 -14.92
CA SER A 45 -6.44 10.33 -15.74
C SER A 45 -6.04 9.14 -14.88
N PHE A 46 -6.50 7.94 -15.25
CA PHE A 46 -6.07 6.70 -14.62
C PHE A 46 -4.90 6.08 -15.38
N ASN A 47 -3.92 5.55 -14.63
CA ASN A 47 -2.81 4.80 -15.22
C ASN A 47 -3.35 3.52 -15.87
N ARG A 48 -3.11 3.36 -17.17
CA ARG A 48 -3.51 2.15 -17.93
C ARG A 48 -2.38 1.12 -17.89
N PRO A 49 -2.70 -0.19 -17.86
CA PRO A 49 -1.69 -1.26 -17.85
C PRO A 49 -0.77 -1.24 -19.09
N SER A 50 -1.17 -0.62 -20.20
CA SER A 50 -0.32 -0.37 -21.37
C SER A 50 0.78 0.67 -21.15
N ASN A 51 0.65 1.49 -20.11
CA ASN A 51 1.54 2.62 -19.82
C ASN A 51 2.42 2.36 -18.59
N ILE A 52 2.33 1.15 -18.02
CA ILE A 52 3.08 0.73 -16.83
C ILE A 52 4.09 -0.30 -17.32
N ASP A 53 5.33 0.14 -17.55
CA ASP A 53 6.45 -0.79 -17.56
C ASP A 53 6.48 -1.49 -16.21
N GLN A 54 6.35 -2.82 -16.22
CA GLN A 54 6.23 -3.63 -15.00
C GLN A 54 7.42 -3.44 -14.04
N THR A 55 8.54 -2.94 -14.56
CA THR A 55 9.79 -2.62 -13.86
C THR A 55 9.81 -1.24 -13.19
N GLY A 56 8.89 -0.31 -13.50
CA GLY A 56 8.87 1.08 -12.97
C GLY A 56 7.69 1.42 -12.04
N SER A 57 6.75 0.50 -11.85
CA SER A 57 5.47 0.76 -11.16
C SER A 57 5.64 1.20 -9.70
N TYR A 58 6.52 0.53 -8.94
CA TYR A 58 6.71 0.82 -7.51
C TYR A 58 7.36 2.18 -7.25
N ALA A 59 8.26 2.64 -8.13
CA ALA A 59 8.90 3.93 -7.97
C ALA A 59 7.88 5.09 -8.05
N HIS A 60 6.99 5.06 -9.04
CA HIS A 60 5.92 6.05 -9.18
C HIS A 60 4.95 6.02 -7.99
N LEU A 61 4.62 4.83 -7.47
CA LEU A 61 3.80 4.71 -6.26
C LEU A 61 4.48 5.34 -5.04
N HIS A 62 5.78 5.06 -4.82
CA HIS A 62 6.53 5.68 -3.73
C HIS A 62 6.62 7.20 -3.88
N GLN A 63 6.89 7.72 -5.08
CA GLN A 63 6.91 9.16 -5.34
C GLN A 63 5.56 9.82 -5.04
N ALA A 64 4.45 9.21 -5.47
CA ALA A 64 3.12 9.72 -5.17
C ALA A 64 2.79 9.70 -3.67
N LEU A 65 3.24 8.68 -2.92
CA LEU A 65 3.09 8.66 -1.46
C LEU A 65 3.89 9.77 -0.79
N LEU A 66 5.10 10.06 -1.26
CA LEU A 66 5.96 11.09 -0.69
C LEU A 66 5.33 12.49 -0.77
N THR A 67 4.49 12.79 -1.77
CA THR A 67 3.84 14.11 -1.84
C THR A 67 2.90 14.39 -0.66
N GLY A 68 2.36 13.36 -0.02
CA GLY A 68 1.44 13.47 1.12
C GLY A 68 2.03 13.05 2.48
N LEU A 69 3.12 12.28 2.48
CA LEU A 69 3.64 11.60 3.67
C LEU A 69 5.09 12.02 4.04
N LEU A 70 5.51 13.24 3.68
CA LEU A 70 6.87 13.74 3.97
C LEU A 70 7.28 13.62 5.44
N SER A 71 6.35 13.81 6.37
CA SER A 71 6.60 13.69 7.82
C SER A 71 6.91 12.27 8.29
N PHE A 72 6.68 11.26 7.46
CA PHE A 72 6.89 9.84 7.78
C PHE A 72 8.21 9.28 7.24
N ILE A 73 9.03 10.11 6.60
CA ILE A 73 10.36 9.72 6.12
C ILE A 73 11.28 9.51 7.32
N ALA A 74 12.03 8.41 7.32
CA ALA A 74 13.01 8.13 8.35
C ALA A 74 14.29 7.49 7.79
N HIS A 75 15.45 7.91 8.31
CA HIS A 75 16.73 7.30 7.95
C HIS A 75 17.22 6.37 9.06
N LYS A 76 17.95 5.32 8.68
CA LYS A 76 18.56 4.39 9.64
C LYS A 76 19.59 5.11 10.52
N THR A 77 19.70 4.73 11.79
CA THR A 77 20.78 5.18 12.69
C THR A 77 21.74 4.04 13.01
N ASP A 78 22.82 4.34 13.72
CA ASP A 78 23.78 3.33 14.20
C ASP A 78 23.16 2.42 15.28
N GLU A 79 22.11 2.90 15.96
CA GLU A 79 21.34 2.10 16.91
C GLU A 79 20.49 1.05 16.19
N LYS A 80 20.63 -0.22 16.59
CA LYS A 80 19.90 -1.34 15.97
C LYS A 80 18.39 -1.12 15.96
N ASN A 81 17.77 -1.25 14.79
CA ASN A 81 16.33 -1.09 14.55
C ASN A 81 15.75 0.28 14.92
N THR A 82 16.60 1.29 15.12
CA THR A 82 16.19 2.67 15.34
C THR A 82 16.37 3.47 14.05
N TYR A 83 15.37 4.30 13.75
CA TYR A 83 15.39 5.24 12.65
C TYR A 83 15.18 6.65 13.19
N LEU A 84 15.82 7.63 12.57
CA LEU A 84 15.59 9.04 12.83
C LEU A 84 14.57 9.56 11.82
N ALA A 85 13.37 9.86 12.31
CA ALA A 85 12.32 10.51 11.56
C ALA A 85 12.47 12.03 11.63
N VAL A 86 11.61 12.72 10.87
CA VAL A 86 11.54 14.18 10.86
C VAL A 86 11.35 14.73 12.29
N ARG A 87 11.88 15.94 12.55
CA ARG A 87 11.85 16.58 13.88
C ARG A 87 12.58 15.81 14.98
N GLN A 88 13.64 15.08 14.61
CA GLN A 88 14.50 14.32 15.54
C GLN A 88 13.73 13.25 16.33
N GLN A 89 12.60 12.77 15.79
CA GLN A 89 11.83 11.71 16.43
C GLN A 89 12.48 10.36 16.18
N LYS A 90 12.62 9.54 17.22
CA LYS A 90 13.06 8.15 17.08
C LYS A 90 11.87 7.26 16.69
N ALA A 91 12.01 6.52 15.60
CA ALA A 91 11.03 5.57 15.10
C ALA A 91 11.61 4.15 15.02
N ARG A 92 10.74 3.15 14.98
CA ARG A 92 11.10 1.74 14.79
C ARG A 92 10.15 1.08 13.81
N ILE A 93 10.67 0.19 12.97
CA ILE A 93 9.84 -0.62 12.07
C ILE A 93 9.01 -1.61 12.90
N PHE A 94 7.69 -1.65 12.67
CA PHE A 94 6.80 -2.61 13.32
C PHE A 94 7.25 -4.07 13.06
N PRO A 95 7.27 -4.96 14.08
CA PRO A 95 7.82 -6.32 13.93
C PRO A 95 7.17 -7.19 12.84
N ALA A 96 5.89 -6.98 12.53
CA ALA A 96 5.20 -7.73 11.48
C ALA A 96 5.43 -7.18 10.06
N SER A 97 6.15 -6.06 9.93
CA SER A 97 6.53 -5.53 8.61
C SER A 97 7.54 -6.44 7.94
N THR A 98 7.43 -6.60 6.62
CA THR A 98 8.41 -7.32 5.79
C THR A 98 9.80 -6.68 5.86
N LEU A 99 9.88 -5.39 6.16
CA LEU A 99 11.14 -4.63 6.24
C LEU A 99 11.84 -4.73 7.61
N HIS A 100 11.20 -5.31 8.64
CA HIS A 100 11.73 -5.30 10.00
C HIS A 100 13.12 -5.92 10.12
N LYS A 101 13.44 -6.93 9.30
CA LYS A 101 14.75 -7.60 9.27
C LYS A 101 15.72 -7.07 8.21
N GLN A 102 15.23 -6.30 7.23
CA GLN A 102 16.02 -5.90 6.06
C GLN A 102 16.96 -4.73 6.33
N GLN A 103 16.73 -3.96 7.41
CA GLN A 103 17.55 -2.83 7.83
C GLN A 103 17.92 -1.87 6.69
N VAL A 104 16.92 -1.46 5.91
CA VAL A 104 17.06 -0.54 4.78
C VAL A 104 17.54 0.85 5.24
N PRO A 105 18.28 1.60 4.41
CA PRO A 105 18.83 2.90 4.80
C PRO A 105 17.77 3.98 4.95
N TRP A 106 16.71 3.93 4.15
CA TRP A 106 15.59 4.88 4.12
C TRP A 106 14.26 4.14 4.20
N LEU A 107 13.34 4.73 4.94
CA LEU A 107 11.94 4.35 5.05
C LEU A 107 11.06 5.55 4.67
#